data_AF-A0A328SKI6-F1
#
_entry.id   AF-A0A328SKI6-F1
#
_cell.length_a   1.000
_cell.length_b   1.000
_cell.length_c   1.000
_cell.angle_alpha   90.00
_cell.angle_beta   90.00
_cell.angle_gamma   90.00
#
_symmetry.space_group_name_H-M   'P 1'
#
loop_
_entity.id
_entity.type
_entity.pdbx_description
1 polymer ?
#
loop_
_entity_poly.entity_id
_entity_poly.type
_entity_poly.pdbx_seq_one_letter_code
_entity_poly.pdbx_strand_id
1 'polypeptide(L)'
;MEHESITILINRFNNVIDSLIDDFKKYNLDEEAIIFITKKTRNFVGFTNLALLNVIFKVLEDVDLRYTFDDEIKLLDEIIDNIFDNINESLDVILPDEDEEEHGHSHGHSHDHNHEHHHIDVDAVQGDITNIRENLIFLKKIVLDLGQMVISVLKFQSKNIKEDQFREDYCDFKSNIKEYKQEFDEKFK
;
A
#
# COMPACT_ATOMS: atom_id res chain seq x y z
N MET A 1 -6.31 -24.02 6.57
CA MET A 1 -4.89 -23.80 6.27
C MET A 1 -4.70 -22.51 5.46
N GLU A 2 -5.43 -22.31 4.36
CA GLU A 2 -5.34 -21.09 3.53
C GLU A 2 -5.78 -19.81 4.26
N HIS A 3 -6.88 -19.86 5.01
CA HIS A 3 -7.35 -18.77 5.88
C HIS A 3 -6.30 -18.20 6.85
N GLU A 4 -5.52 -19.10 7.45
CA GLU A 4 -4.55 -18.76 8.48
C GLU A 4 -3.35 -18.05 7.85
N SER A 5 -2.95 -18.48 6.65
CA SER A 5 -1.89 -17.84 5.87
C SER A 5 -2.26 -16.42 5.44
N ILE A 6 -3.49 -16.20 4.96
CA ILE A 6 -3.96 -14.87 4.57
C ILE A 6 -4.09 -13.95 5.79
N THR A 7 -4.60 -14.49 6.91
CA THR A 7 -4.67 -13.73 8.18
C THR A 7 -3.28 -13.29 8.64
N ILE A 8 -2.26 -14.16 8.52
CA ILE A 8 -0.86 -13.81 8.83
C ILE A 8 -0.35 -12.70 7.91
N LEU A 9 -0.64 -12.76 6.60
CA LEU A 9 -0.24 -11.73 5.65
C LEU A 9 -0.88 -10.37 5.96
N ILE A 10 -2.19 -10.34 6.23
CA ILE A 10 -2.92 -9.11 6.61
C ILE A 10 -2.38 -8.55 7.93
N ASN A 11 -2.11 -9.40 8.93
CA ASN A 11 -1.52 -8.95 10.20
C ASN A 11 -0.12 -8.37 10.00
N ARG A 12 0.70 -8.99 9.14
CA ARG A 12 2.03 -8.46 8.82
C ARG A 12 1.93 -7.11 8.12
N PHE A 13 1.02 -6.97 7.16
CA PHE A 13 0.72 -5.70 6.51
C PHE A 13 0.34 -4.64 7.54
N ASN A 14 -0.63 -4.94 8.42
CA ASN A 14 -1.08 -4.02 9.47
C ASN A 14 0.06 -3.55 10.37
N ASN A 15 0.91 -4.47 10.81
CA ASN A 15 2.02 -4.12 11.69
C ASN A 15 3.03 -3.18 10.99
N VAL A 16 3.30 -3.40 9.70
CA VAL A 16 4.23 -2.56 8.95
C VAL A 16 3.62 -1.19 8.65
N ILE A 17 2.38 -1.14 8.18
CA ILE A 17 1.72 0.13 7.84
C ILE A 17 1.46 0.99 9.08
N ASP A 18 1.11 0.38 10.23
CA ASP A 18 1.00 1.11 11.49
C ASP A 18 2.34 1.67 11.95
N SER A 19 3.41 0.88 11.85
CA SER A 19 4.76 1.37 12.13
C SER A 19 5.12 2.55 11.23
N LEU A 20 4.83 2.50 9.94
CA LEU A 20 5.11 3.61 9.03
C LEU A 20 4.30 4.87 9.36
N ILE A 21 2.99 4.72 9.58
CA ILE A 21 2.11 5.83 9.95
C ILE A 21 2.58 6.50 11.25
N ASP A 22 3.01 5.70 12.24
CA ASP A 22 3.51 6.21 13.50
C ASP A 22 4.92 6.81 13.40
N ASP A 23 5.77 6.25 12.54
CA ASP A 23 7.11 6.79 12.27
C ASP A 23 6.99 8.19 11.63
N PHE A 24 6.07 8.39 10.67
CA PHE A 24 5.78 9.71 10.09
C PHE A 24 5.08 10.73 11.04
N LYS A 25 4.53 10.28 12.18
CA LYS A 25 3.90 11.19 13.17
C LYS A 25 4.89 11.85 14.12
N LYS A 26 6.07 11.27 14.33
CA LYS A 26 7.00 11.77 15.36
C LYS A 26 7.53 13.14 14.92
N TYR A 27 7.07 14.20 15.58
CA TYR A 27 7.29 15.63 15.30
C TYR A 27 8.75 16.14 15.33
N ASN A 28 9.74 15.28 15.11
CA ASN A 28 11.15 15.64 15.11
C ASN A 28 11.96 14.63 14.30
N LEU A 29 11.49 14.29 13.10
CA LEU A 29 12.27 13.48 12.16
C LEU A 29 13.49 14.31 11.75
N ASP A 30 14.66 13.91 12.21
CA ASP A 30 15.91 14.37 11.62
C ASP A 30 16.07 13.78 10.22
N GLU A 31 17.01 14.35 9.46
CA GLU A 31 17.30 13.94 8.08
C GLU A 31 17.54 12.42 7.94
N GLU A 32 18.31 11.83 8.85
CA GLU A 32 18.60 10.38 8.84
C GLU A 32 17.33 9.55 9.03
N ALA A 33 16.45 9.95 9.95
CA ALA A 33 15.16 9.31 10.16
C ALA A 33 14.26 9.42 8.92
N ILE A 34 14.21 10.59 8.27
CA ILE A 34 13.44 10.79 7.04
C ILE A 34 13.96 9.87 5.93
N ILE A 35 15.27 9.84 5.67
CA ILE A 35 15.88 8.96 4.66
C ILE A 35 15.52 7.49 4.93
N PHE A 36 15.65 7.06 6.19
CA PHE A 36 15.35 5.68 6.56
C PHE A 36 13.88 5.33 6.33
N ILE A 37 12.95 6.18 6.78
CA ILE A 37 11.51 5.95 6.66
C ILE A 37 11.07 6.00 5.19
N THR A 38 11.62 6.92 4.38
CA THR A 38 11.37 7.00 2.94
C THR A 38 11.74 5.70 2.23
N LYS A 39 12.95 5.17 2.45
CA LYS A 39 13.40 3.89 1.90
C LYS A 39 12.54 2.71 2.38
N LYS A 40 12.16 2.71 3.67
CA LYS A 40 11.26 1.68 4.24
C LYS A 40 9.87 1.74 3.59
N THR A 41 9.37 2.93 3.27
CA THR A 41 8.07 3.15 2.61
C THR A 41 8.08 2.68 1.17
N ARG A 42 9.12 2.97 0.38
CA ARG A 42 9.28 2.41 -0.99
C ARG A 42 9.22 0.89 -1.02
N ASN A 43 9.99 0.26 -0.12
CA ASN A 43 9.97 -1.21 0.02
C ASN A 43 8.59 -1.75 0.40
N PHE A 44 7.86 -1.03 1.27
CA PHE A 44 6.52 -1.40 1.68
C PHE A 44 5.51 -1.28 0.53
N VAL A 45 5.56 -0.22 -0.27
CA VAL A 45 4.73 -0.04 -1.47
C VAL A 45 4.99 -1.19 -2.45
N GLY A 46 6.25 -1.47 -2.77
CA GLY A 46 6.64 -2.57 -3.66
C GLY A 46 6.16 -3.94 -3.14
N PHE A 47 6.32 -4.22 -1.85
CA PHE A 47 5.83 -5.47 -1.24
C PHE A 47 4.29 -5.57 -1.30
N THR A 48 3.58 -4.49 -0.94
CA THR A 48 2.12 -4.48 -0.93
C THR A 48 1.56 -4.74 -2.31
N ASN A 49 2.08 -4.02 -3.32
CA ASN A 49 1.63 -4.15 -4.70
C ASN A 49 1.91 -5.56 -5.26
N LEU A 50 3.18 -5.99 -5.19
CA LEU A 50 3.60 -7.22 -5.87
C LEU A 50 3.15 -8.51 -5.18
N ALA A 51 3.06 -8.52 -3.85
CA ALA A 51 2.80 -9.74 -3.10
C ALA A 51 1.39 -9.79 -2.53
N LEU A 52 0.99 -8.77 -1.77
CA LEU A 52 -0.25 -8.85 -1.00
C LEU A 52 -1.49 -8.72 -1.88
N LEU A 53 -1.55 -7.68 -2.72
CA LEU A 53 -2.71 -7.43 -3.58
C LEU A 53 -2.89 -8.54 -4.62
N ASN A 54 -1.80 -8.98 -5.25
CA ASN A 54 -1.84 -10.11 -6.18
C ASN A 54 -2.40 -11.39 -5.55
N VAL A 55 -2.05 -11.70 -4.30
CA VAL A 55 -2.62 -12.85 -3.59
C VAL A 55 -4.11 -12.63 -3.28
N ILE A 56 -4.48 -11.44 -2.80
CA ILE A 56 -5.86 -11.09 -2.48
C ILE A 56 -6.76 -11.19 -3.73
N PHE A 57 -6.39 -10.51 -4.82
CA PHE A 57 -7.19 -10.47 -6.05
C PHE A 57 -7.31 -11.84 -6.67
N LYS A 58 -6.22 -12.62 -6.72
CA LYS A 58 -6.29 -14.00 -7.21
C LYS A 58 -7.27 -14.87 -6.42
N VAL A 59 -7.31 -14.73 -5.09
CA VAL A 59 -8.28 -15.48 -4.28
C VAL A 59 -9.72 -15.03 -4.56
N LEU A 60 -9.96 -13.76 -4.91
CA LEU A 60 -11.28 -13.25 -5.29
C LEU A 60 -11.68 -13.63 -6.73
N GLU A 61 -10.71 -13.79 -7.64
CA GLU A 61 -10.91 -14.25 -9.02
C GLU A 61 -11.19 -15.75 -9.11
N ASP A 62 -10.50 -16.58 -8.32
CA ASP A 62 -10.62 -18.04 -8.32
C ASP A 62 -11.95 -18.54 -7.68
N VAL A 63 -12.87 -17.62 -7.42
CA VAL A 63 -14.14 -17.89 -6.73
C VAL A 63 -15.19 -18.36 -7.73
N ASP A 64 -15.33 -19.69 -7.86
CA ASP A 64 -16.42 -20.32 -8.63
C ASP A 64 -17.76 -20.20 -7.88
N LEU A 65 -18.33 -18.99 -7.84
CA LEU A 65 -19.59 -18.69 -7.16
C LEU A 65 -20.53 -17.88 -8.05
N ARG A 66 -21.79 -17.77 -7.59
CA ARG A 66 -22.82 -16.84 -8.13
C ARG A 66 -22.47 -15.35 -7.95
N TYR A 67 -21.28 -15.02 -7.45
CA TYR A 67 -20.83 -13.67 -7.13
C TYR A 67 -19.55 -13.39 -7.92
N THR A 68 -19.48 -12.20 -8.51
CA THR A 68 -18.31 -11.71 -9.27
C THR A 68 -17.76 -10.48 -8.57
N PHE A 69 -16.44 -10.36 -8.52
CA PHE A 69 -15.75 -9.23 -7.88
C PHE A 69 -15.10 -8.28 -8.89
N ASP A 70 -15.24 -8.54 -10.19
CA ASP A 70 -14.49 -7.86 -11.26
C ASP A 70 -14.59 -6.33 -11.20
N ASP A 71 -15.81 -5.80 -11.04
CA ASP A 71 -16.05 -4.35 -10.96
C ASP A 71 -15.44 -3.76 -9.67
N GLU A 72 -15.55 -4.49 -8.55
CA GLU A 72 -15.01 -4.10 -7.25
C GLU A 72 -13.48 -4.11 -7.24
N ILE A 73 -12.87 -5.17 -7.78
CA ILE A 73 -11.42 -5.33 -7.90
C ILE A 73 -10.88 -4.21 -8.78
N LYS A 74 -11.46 -4.00 -9.97
CA LYS A 74 -11.00 -2.96 -10.89
C LYS A 74 -11.02 -1.58 -10.23
N LEU A 75 -12.10 -1.24 -9.53
CA LEU A 75 -12.21 0.07 -8.91
C LEU A 75 -11.23 0.24 -7.73
N LEU A 76 -10.99 -0.82 -6.95
CA LEU A 76 -10.00 -0.79 -5.88
C LEU A 76 -8.57 -0.73 -6.42
N ASP A 77 -8.28 -1.45 -7.50
CA ASP A 77 -7.00 -1.41 -8.21
C ASP A 77 -6.69 0.02 -8.66
N GLU A 78 -7.64 0.69 -9.33
CA GLU A 78 -7.51 2.09 -9.73
C GLU A 78 -7.26 3.03 -8.53
N ILE A 79 -7.96 2.85 -7.40
CA ILE A 79 -7.74 3.68 -6.21
C ILE A 79 -6.36 3.42 -5.62
N ILE A 80 -5.95 2.16 -5.50
CA ILE A 80 -4.67 1.79 -4.89
C ILE A 80 -3.49 2.25 -5.74
N ASP A 81 -3.59 2.17 -7.06
CA ASP A 81 -2.56 2.70 -7.96
C ASP A 81 -2.38 4.20 -7.75
N ASN A 82 -3.46 4.98 -7.68
CA ASN A 82 -3.36 6.41 -7.41
C ASN A 82 -2.76 6.71 -6.01
N ILE A 83 -3.05 5.87 -5.00
CA ILE A 83 -2.42 5.99 -3.68
C ILE A 83 -0.91 5.76 -3.79
N PHE A 84 -0.49 4.73 -4.53
CA PHE A 84 0.93 4.44 -4.71
C PHE A 84 1.64 5.53 -5.50
N ASP A 85 1.02 6.06 -6.55
CA ASP A 85 1.54 7.19 -7.32
C ASP A 85 1.72 8.42 -6.41
N ASN A 86 0.69 8.79 -5.65
CA ASN A 86 0.76 9.91 -4.69
C ASN A 86 1.87 9.72 -3.64
N ILE A 87 2.04 8.49 -3.12
CA ILE A 87 3.10 8.18 -2.18
C ILE A 87 4.47 8.33 -2.86
N ASN A 88 4.65 7.75 -4.04
CA ASN A 88 5.93 7.76 -4.75
C ASN A 88 6.33 9.19 -5.15
N GLU A 89 5.40 10.00 -5.67
CA GLU A 89 5.65 11.42 -5.98
C GLU A 89 6.19 12.18 -4.75
N SER A 90 5.57 11.99 -3.59
CA SER A 90 6.06 12.62 -2.35
C SER A 90 7.38 12.04 -1.86
N LEU A 91 7.62 10.74 -2.02
CA LEU A 91 8.91 10.12 -1.67
C LEU A 91 10.03 10.64 -2.57
N ASP A 92 9.75 10.89 -3.85
CA ASP A 92 10.72 11.40 -4.84
C ASP A 92 11.08 12.87 -4.58
N VAL A 93 10.15 13.66 -4.05
CA VAL A 93 10.46 15.01 -3.55
C VAL A 93 11.38 14.95 -2.33
N ILE A 94 11.14 14.00 -1.41
CA ILE A 94 11.92 13.86 -0.17
C ILE A 94 13.34 13.34 -0.45
N LEU A 95 13.43 12.29 -1.24
CA LEU A 95 14.67 11.59 -1.55
C LEU A 95 14.51 11.02 -2.95
N PRO A 96 14.89 11.75 -4.01
CA PRO A 96 14.80 11.26 -5.37
C PRO A 96 15.41 9.87 -5.47
N ASP A 97 14.80 8.96 -6.22
CA ASP A 97 15.53 7.76 -6.61
C ASP A 97 16.78 8.23 -7.37
N GLU A 98 17.95 7.77 -6.93
CA GLU A 98 19.16 7.89 -7.74
C GLU A 98 18.84 7.13 -9.02
N ASP A 99 18.46 7.84 -10.08
CA ASP A 99 18.47 7.29 -11.43
C ASP A 99 19.85 6.62 -11.56
N GLU A 100 19.86 5.31 -11.81
CA GLU A 100 21.04 4.67 -12.37
C GLU A 100 21.33 5.40 -13.67
N GLU A 101 22.12 6.48 -13.61
CA GLU A 101 22.60 7.18 -14.78
C GLU A 101 23.47 6.18 -15.58
N GLU A 102 22.82 5.52 -16.52
CA GLU A 102 23.44 4.91 -17.69
C GLU A 102 24.16 6.01 -18.48
N HIS A 103 25.38 6.37 -18.11
CA HIS A 103 26.29 7.05 -19.03
C HIS A 103 27.74 6.58 -18.86
N GLY A 104 28.14 5.68 -19.78
CA GLY A 104 29.41 5.83 -20.46
C GLY A 104 30.54 4.92 -20.01
N HIS A 105 30.93 4.03 -20.93
CA HIS A 105 32.25 3.42 -20.96
C HIS A 105 33.38 4.41 -20.60
N SER A 106 34.13 4.14 -19.53
CA SER A 106 35.52 4.60 -19.43
C SER A 106 36.31 3.75 -18.44
N HIS A 107 37.34 3.07 -18.95
CA HIS A 107 38.37 2.45 -18.14
C HIS A 107 39.20 3.54 -17.43
N GLY A 108 39.13 3.62 -16.10
CA GLY A 108 40.01 4.48 -15.33
C GLY A 108 39.92 4.21 -13.83
N HIS A 109 41.01 3.75 -13.23
CA HIS A 109 41.14 3.55 -11.80
C HIS A 109 41.06 4.88 -11.04
N SER A 110 40.05 5.04 -10.18
CA SER A 110 40.09 5.94 -9.03
C SER A 110 38.99 5.57 -8.05
N HIS A 111 39.39 5.07 -6.89
CA HIS A 111 38.53 4.98 -5.72
C HIS A 111 38.32 6.40 -5.18
N ASP A 112 37.24 7.06 -5.57
CA ASP A 112 36.71 8.21 -4.86
C ASP A 112 35.31 7.83 -4.39
N HIS A 113 35.18 7.62 -3.08
CA HIS A 113 33.90 7.46 -2.41
C HIS A 113 33.25 8.84 -2.34
N ASN A 114 32.55 9.22 -3.40
CA ASN A 114 31.70 10.40 -3.40
C ASN A 114 30.49 10.07 -2.49
N HIS A 115 30.59 10.40 -1.21
CA HIS A 115 29.45 10.41 -0.31
C HIS A 115 28.62 11.64 -0.67
N GLU A 116 27.67 11.50 -1.59
CA GLU A 116 26.64 12.52 -1.75
C GLU A 116 25.83 12.57 -0.45
N HIS A 117 26.13 13.58 0.36
CA HIS A 117 25.33 13.94 1.50
C HIS A 117 24.06 14.61 0.98
N HIS A 118 23.00 13.83 0.75
CA HIS A 118 21.67 14.35 0.43
C HIS A 118 21.11 15.08 1.65
N HIS A 119 21.35 16.39 1.72
CA HIS A 119 20.77 17.23 2.76
C HIS A 119 19.27 17.45 2.48
N ILE A 120 18.42 17.00 3.39
CA ILE A 120 16.96 17.19 3.30
C ILE A 120 16.57 18.41 4.11
N ASP A 121 15.88 19.36 3.47
CA ASP A 121 15.21 20.44 4.19
C ASP A 121 13.91 19.88 4.82
N VAL A 122 14.01 19.50 6.09
CA VAL A 122 12.93 18.90 6.88
C VAL A 122 11.66 19.76 6.86
N ASP A 123 11.80 21.08 6.92
CA ASP A 123 10.66 22.00 6.93
C ASP A 123 9.97 22.06 5.56
N ALA A 124 10.76 21.97 4.48
CA ALA A 124 10.24 22.00 3.10
C ALA A 124 9.43 20.74 2.75
N VAL A 125 9.78 19.57 3.31
CA VAL A 125 9.15 18.29 2.97
C VAL A 125 7.98 17.89 3.88
N GLN A 126 7.59 18.76 4.81
CA GLN A 126 6.54 18.44 5.78
C GLN A 126 5.15 18.23 5.11
N GLY A 127 4.92 18.89 3.97
CA GLY A 127 3.75 18.66 3.13
C GLY A 127 3.70 17.22 2.59
N ASP A 128 4.80 16.75 2.03
CA ASP A 128 4.95 15.40 1.48
C ASP A 128 4.84 14.32 2.56
N ILE A 129 5.42 14.54 3.74
CA ILE A 129 5.26 13.65 4.90
C ILE A 129 3.78 13.51 5.28
N THR A 130 3.03 14.62 5.25
CA THR A 130 1.59 14.61 5.55
C THR A 130 0.83 13.84 4.47
N ASN A 131 1.13 14.10 3.19
CA ASN A 131 0.52 13.42 2.06
C ASN A 131 0.75 11.90 2.10
N ILE A 132 1.98 11.45 2.31
CA ILE A 132 2.33 10.03 2.44
C ILE A 132 1.51 9.40 3.57
N ARG A 133 1.47 10.06 4.74
CA ARG A 133 0.75 9.53 5.90
C ARG A 133 -0.75 9.39 5.63
N GLU A 134 -1.39 10.37 5.00
CA GLU A 134 -2.81 10.32 4.68
C GLU A 134 -3.12 9.20 3.68
N ASN A 135 -2.29 9.04 2.65
CA ASN A 135 -2.39 7.95 1.68
C ASN A 135 -2.18 6.57 2.34
N LEU A 136 -1.20 6.42 3.26
CA LEU A 136 -1.01 5.18 4.03
C LEU A 136 -2.22 4.84 4.92
N ILE A 137 -2.81 5.84 5.57
CA ILE A 137 -4.03 5.62 6.39
C ILE A 137 -5.18 5.12 5.49
N PHE A 138 -5.32 5.71 4.31
CA PHE A 138 -6.37 5.34 3.37
C PHE A 138 -6.14 3.93 2.78
N LEU A 139 -4.90 3.62 2.40
CA LEU A 139 -4.49 2.29 1.96
C LEU A 139 -4.79 1.22 3.01
N LYS A 140 -4.49 1.51 4.28
CA LYS A 140 -4.77 0.61 5.39
C LYS A 140 -6.24 0.20 5.43
N LYS A 141 -7.14 1.18 5.29
CA LYS A 141 -8.58 0.99 5.31
C LYS A 141 -9.02 0.02 4.20
N ILE A 142 -8.56 0.26 2.97
CA ILE A 142 -8.90 -0.56 1.80
C ILE A 142 -8.39 -2.00 1.95
N VAL A 143 -7.11 -2.17 2.28
CA VAL A 143 -6.48 -3.51 2.36
C VAL A 143 -7.09 -4.35 3.49
N LEU A 144 -7.49 -3.72 4.58
CA LEU A 144 -8.19 -4.40 5.67
C LEU A 144 -9.55 -4.96 5.23
N ASP A 145 -10.35 -4.17 4.54
CA ASP A 145 -11.65 -4.60 4.03
C ASP A 145 -11.51 -5.68 2.96
N LEU A 146 -10.56 -5.54 2.04
CA LEU A 146 -10.20 -6.58 1.08
C LEU A 146 -9.83 -7.88 1.78
N GLY A 147 -8.98 -7.79 2.81
CA GLY A 147 -8.58 -8.93 3.62
C GLY A 147 -9.74 -9.63 4.32
N GLN A 148 -10.69 -8.85 4.86
CA GLN A 148 -11.91 -9.40 5.46
C GLN A 148 -12.80 -10.09 4.43
N MET A 149 -12.98 -9.50 3.26
CA MET A 149 -13.77 -10.09 2.18
C MET A 149 -13.16 -11.42 1.70
N VAL A 150 -11.84 -11.47 1.51
CA VAL A 150 -11.12 -12.71 1.18
C VAL A 150 -11.31 -13.78 2.26
N ILE A 151 -11.23 -13.42 3.54
CA ILE A 151 -11.51 -14.35 4.63
C ILE A 151 -12.96 -14.85 4.57
N SER A 152 -13.92 -13.99 4.26
CA SER A 152 -15.34 -14.38 4.11
C SER A 152 -15.53 -15.33 2.93
N VAL A 153 -14.92 -15.05 1.77
CA VAL A 153 -14.92 -15.92 0.58
C VAL A 153 -14.44 -17.32 0.93
N LEU A 154 -13.25 -17.42 1.51
CA LEU A 154 -12.68 -18.72 1.86
C LEU A 154 -13.59 -19.46 2.87
N LYS A 155 -14.26 -18.73 3.79
CA LYS A 155 -15.09 -19.33 4.85
C LYS A 155 -16.36 -19.88 4.23
N PHE A 156 -16.88 -19.19 3.22
CA PHE A 156 -18.03 -19.62 2.47
C PHE A 156 -17.70 -20.86 1.61
N GLN A 157 -16.57 -20.84 0.89
CA GLN A 157 -16.09 -21.99 0.11
C GLN A 157 -15.87 -23.23 1.00
N SER A 158 -15.33 -23.03 2.20
CA SER A 158 -15.13 -24.11 3.18
C SER A 158 -16.40 -24.49 3.95
N LYS A 159 -17.58 -23.90 3.62
CA LYS A 159 -18.88 -24.12 4.28
C LYS A 159 -18.90 -23.80 5.79
N ASN A 160 -18.00 -22.92 6.24
CA ASN A 160 -17.94 -22.43 7.62
C ASN A 160 -18.96 -21.30 7.89
N ILE A 161 -19.45 -20.63 6.85
CA ILE A 161 -20.55 -19.66 6.93
C ILE A 161 -21.65 -20.01 5.92
N LYS A 162 -22.86 -19.50 6.17
CA LYS A 162 -24.03 -19.68 5.29
C LYS A 162 -24.03 -18.65 4.17
N GLU A 163 -24.77 -18.94 3.09
CA GLU A 163 -24.92 -18.02 1.94
C GLU A 163 -25.50 -16.67 2.36
N ASP A 164 -26.46 -16.65 3.29
CA ASP A 164 -27.07 -15.39 3.74
C ASP A 164 -26.05 -14.49 4.45
N GLN A 165 -25.18 -15.06 5.28
CA GLN A 165 -24.09 -14.31 5.94
C GLN A 165 -23.09 -13.80 4.91
N PHE A 166 -22.66 -14.67 3.98
CA PHE A 166 -21.73 -14.27 2.93
C PHE A 166 -22.30 -13.17 2.04
N ARG A 167 -23.61 -13.22 1.76
CA ARG A 167 -24.31 -12.21 0.97
C ARG A 167 -24.33 -10.86 1.68
N GLU A 168 -24.54 -10.85 2.99
CA GLU A 168 -24.46 -9.63 3.81
C GLU A 168 -23.04 -9.04 3.75
N ASP A 169 -22.02 -9.85 4.04
CA ASP A 169 -20.61 -9.43 3.97
C ASP A 169 -20.25 -8.85 2.58
N TYR A 170 -20.72 -9.49 1.50
CA TYR A 170 -20.49 -9.03 0.12
C TYR A 170 -21.22 -7.71 -0.19
N CYS A 171 -22.46 -7.55 0.27
CA CYS A 171 -23.20 -6.30 0.09
C CYS A 171 -22.55 -5.13 0.82
N ASP A 172 -22.09 -5.36 2.06
CA ASP A 172 -21.37 -4.37 2.86
C ASP A 172 -20.07 -3.98 2.18
N PHE A 173 -19.30 -4.96 1.70
CA PHE A 173 -18.08 -4.73 0.94
C PHE A 173 -18.31 -3.85 -0.30
N LYS A 174 -19.35 -4.13 -1.11
CA LYS A 174 -19.72 -3.29 -2.26
C LYS A 174 -20.10 -1.86 -1.85
N SER A 175 -20.76 -1.70 -0.71
CA SER A 175 -21.12 -0.37 -0.20
C SER A 175 -19.87 0.41 0.19
N ASN A 176 -18.99 -0.22 0.98
CA ASN A 176 -17.74 0.37 1.45
C ASN A 176 -16.86 0.81 0.27
N ILE A 177 -16.75 0.02 -0.78
CA ILE A 177 -15.98 0.37 -1.98
C ILE A 177 -16.46 1.67 -2.63
N LYS A 178 -17.78 1.86 -2.73
CA LYS A 178 -18.35 3.09 -3.29
C LYS A 178 -18.05 4.29 -2.40
N GLU A 179 -18.15 4.10 -1.09
CA GLU A 179 -17.79 5.13 -0.10
C GLU A 179 -16.29 5.45 -0.18
N TYR A 180 -15.43 4.46 -0.39
CA TYR A 180 -13.99 4.67 -0.57
C TYR A 180 -13.70 5.46 -1.83
N LYS A 181 -14.38 5.17 -2.94
CA LYS A 181 -14.24 5.96 -4.15
C LYS A 181 -14.58 7.43 -3.92
N GLN A 182 -15.71 7.69 -3.27
CA GLN A 182 -16.16 9.03 -2.98
C GLN A 182 -15.20 9.75 -2.03
N GLU A 183 -14.83 9.11 -0.91
CA GLU A 183 -13.89 9.69 0.07
C GLU A 183 -12.52 9.97 -0.57
N PHE A 184 -12.05 9.11 -1.47
CA PHE A 184 -10.81 9.30 -2.20
C PHE A 184 -10.88 10.51 -3.14
N ASP A 185 -11.94 10.59 -3.96
CA ASP A 185 -12.12 11.71 -4.88
C ASP A 185 -12.30 13.05 -4.14
N GLU A 186 -12.87 13.07 -2.93
CA GLU A 186 -13.01 14.30 -2.13
C GLU A 186 -11.71 14.76 -1.47
N LYS A 187 -10.79 13.83 -1.16
CA LYS A 187 -9.55 14.12 -0.42
C LYS A 187 -8.33 14.32 -1.30
N PHE A 188 -8.27 13.60 -2.42
CA PHE A 188 -7.05 13.47 -3.23
C PHE A 188 -7.22 13.91 -4.69
N LYS A 189 -8.41 14.40 -5.09
CA LYS A 189 -8.66 14.99 -6.42
C LYS A 189 -9.31 16.37 -6.31
#